data_AF-A0A066ZRW9-F1
#
_entry.id   AF-A0A066ZRW9-F1
#
_cell.length_a   1.000
_cell.length_b   1.000
_cell.length_c   1.000
_cell.angle_alpha   90.00
_cell.angle_beta   90.00
_cell.angle_gamma   90.00
#
_symmetry.space_group_name_H-M   'P 1'
#
loop_
_entity.id
_entity.type
_entity.pdbx_description
1 polymer ?
#
loop_
_entity_poly.entity_id
_entity_poly.type
_entity_poly.pdbx_seq_one_letter_code
_entity_poly.pdbx_strand_id
1 'polypeptide(L)'
;MQNSLAMGEHTVYLQITETESTFTFKQPGITKVTLPVGFGLVSNAYFKHTPPTYSEIEYAINFIEDEIEKIVPMIPVDGFRLVSETPFIKGMASLAGVSDSDEMILSRDSLECLFGLYAEIAMGKRPSAYEPDISPKFYAQLLMLREFMHHLKFAQITTTPTW
;
A
#
# COMPACT_ATOMS: atom_id res chain seq x y z
N MET A 1 14.41 -19.49 11.66
CA MET A 1 15.24 -18.46 12.30
C MET A 1 15.43 -17.34 11.29
N GLN A 2 14.56 -16.33 11.33
CA GLN A 2 14.68 -15.13 10.49
C GLN A 2 15.43 -14.08 11.29
N ASN A 3 16.45 -13.51 10.66
CA ASN A 3 17.35 -12.50 11.18
C ASN A 3 16.56 -11.35 11.83
N SER A 4 16.76 -11.18 13.14
CA SER A 4 16.49 -9.92 13.82
C SER A 4 17.58 -8.92 13.45
N LEU A 5 17.58 -8.45 12.21
CA LEU A 5 18.31 -7.23 11.87
C LEU A 5 17.58 -6.05 12.52
N ALA A 6 18.36 -5.11 13.05
CA ALA A 6 17.92 -4.13 14.02
C ALA A 6 16.80 -3.24 13.45
N MET A 7 15.55 -3.55 13.80
CA MET A 7 14.43 -2.65 13.54
C MET A 7 14.78 -1.27 14.08
N GLY A 8 14.73 -0.28 13.20
CA GLY A 8 15.03 1.10 13.55
C GLY A 8 14.16 1.54 14.72
N GLU A 9 14.75 2.26 15.68
CA GLU A 9 13.96 2.97 16.67
C GLU A 9 13.10 3.99 15.94
N HIS A 10 11.78 3.96 16.19
CA HIS A 10 10.78 4.76 15.49
C HIS A 10 10.56 4.41 14.00
N THR A 11 10.51 3.12 13.69
CA THR A 11 10.10 2.61 12.36
C THR A 11 8.91 1.67 12.47
N VAL A 12 7.93 1.84 11.57
CA VAL A 12 6.87 0.87 11.28
C VAL A 12 7.21 0.20 9.95
N TYR A 13 7.38 -1.12 9.99
CA TYR A 13 7.58 -1.94 8.81
C TYR A 13 6.23 -2.46 8.32
N LEU A 14 5.85 -2.06 7.12
CA LEU A 14 4.66 -2.53 6.42
C LEU A 14 5.03 -3.69 5.49
N GLN A 15 4.31 -4.78 5.59
CA GLN A 15 4.34 -5.85 4.59
C GLN A 15 2.92 -6.14 4.12
N ILE A 16 2.70 -6.12 2.80
CA ILE A 16 1.40 -6.44 2.19
C ILE A 16 1.59 -7.68 1.31
N THR A 17 0.83 -8.73 1.61
CA THR A 17 0.87 -10.00 0.88
C THR A 17 -0.46 -10.24 0.16
N GLU A 18 -0.60 -11.39 -0.51
CA GLU A 18 -1.86 -11.79 -1.12
C GLU A 18 -2.97 -12.01 -0.08
N THR A 19 -2.61 -12.43 1.14
CA THR A 19 -3.57 -12.90 2.16
C THR A 19 -3.69 -11.97 3.36
N GLU A 20 -2.62 -11.27 3.72
CA GLU A 20 -2.58 -10.41 4.91
C GLU A 20 -1.71 -9.17 4.72
N SER A 21 -1.95 -8.17 5.58
CA SER A 21 -1.11 -6.99 5.75
C SER A 21 -0.61 -6.94 7.19
N THR A 22 0.66 -6.61 7.37
CA THR A 22 1.26 -6.61 8.70
C THR A 22 2.06 -5.34 8.94
N PHE A 23 1.98 -4.84 10.17
CA PHE A 23 2.69 -3.67 10.65
C PHE A 23 3.54 -4.10 11.84
N THR A 24 4.85 -4.00 11.70
CA THR A 24 5.81 -4.43 12.72
C THR A 24 6.61 -3.24 13.20
N PHE A 25 6.62 -2.97 14.51
CA PHE A 25 7.31 -1.83 15.11
C PHE A 25 7.87 -2.17 16.50
N LYS A 26 8.82 -1.38 16.98
CA LYS A 26 9.45 -1.57 18.30
C LYS A 26 8.90 -0.58 19.33
N GLN A 27 8.25 -1.08 20.37
CA GLN A 27 7.86 -0.33 21.58
C GLN A 27 7.88 -1.27 22.80
N PRO A 28 8.67 -0.94 23.84
CA PRO A 28 9.85 -1.68 24.36
C PRO A 28 10.22 -3.07 23.80
N GLY A 29 9.28 -3.86 23.28
CA GLY A 29 9.50 -5.09 22.52
C GLY A 29 9.11 -4.94 21.05
N ILE A 30 9.15 -6.04 20.29
CA ILE A 30 8.63 -6.07 18.92
C ILE A 30 7.12 -6.34 18.98
N THR A 31 6.34 -5.42 18.43
CA THR A 31 4.89 -5.58 18.25
C THR A 31 4.60 -5.83 16.78
N LYS A 32 3.78 -6.84 16.49
CA LYS A 32 3.24 -7.12 15.15
C LYS A 32 1.73 -7.00 15.19
N VAL A 33 1.17 -6.07 14.42
CA VAL A 33 -0.27 -5.95 14.18
C VAL A 33 -0.56 -6.57 12.81
N THR A 34 -1.48 -7.53 12.77
CA THR A 34 -1.86 -8.21 11.53
C THR A 34 -3.30 -7.87 11.19
N LEU A 35 -3.51 -7.46 9.94
CA LEU A 35 -4.81 -7.37 9.30
C LEU A 35 -4.97 -8.57 8.35
N PRO A 36 -6.00 -9.42 8.50
CA PRO A 36 -6.23 -10.59 7.64
C PRO A 36 -6.80 -10.19 6.26
N VAL A 37 -6.25 -9.12 5.68
CA VAL A 37 -6.62 -8.55 4.39
C VAL A 37 -5.34 -8.33 3.60
N GLY A 38 -5.24 -9.01 2.45
CA GLY A 38 -4.19 -8.86 1.47
C GLY A 38 -4.75 -8.50 0.09
N PHE A 39 -3.88 -8.16 -0.85
CA PHE A 39 -4.31 -7.70 -2.18
C PHE A 39 -4.99 -8.80 -3.00
N GLY A 40 -4.75 -10.07 -2.67
CA GLY A 40 -5.43 -11.21 -3.28
C GLY A 40 -6.90 -11.29 -2.87
N LEU A 41 -7.23 -11.01 -1.61
CA LEU A 41 -8.62 -10.95 -1.16
C LEU A 41 -9.36 -9.82 -1.87
N VAL A 42 -8.80 -8.61 -1.89
CA VAL A 42 -9.43 -7.43 -2.52
C VAL A 42 -9.66 -7.68 -4.02
N SER A 43 -8.62 -8.10 -4.73
CA SER A 43 -8.71 -8.30 -6.18
C SER A 43 -9.72 -9.39 -6.57
N ASN A 44 -9.76 -10.51 -5.85
CA ASN A 44 -10.66 -11.62 -6.19
C ASN A 44 -12.11 -11.41 -5.75
N ALA A 45 -12.32 -10.70 -4.63
CA ALA A 45 -13.66 -10.53 -4.07
C ALA A 45 -14.41 -9.32 -4.64
N TYR A 46 -13.69 -8.23 -4.99
CA TYR A 46 -14.32 -6.96 -5.33
C TYR A 46 -14.21 -6.58 -6.82
N PHE A 47 -13.26 -7.14 -7.58
CA PHE A 47 -13.03 -6.74 -8.97
C PHE A 47 -13.38 -7.86 -9.95
N LYS A 48 -14.48 -7.69 -10.68
CA LYS A 48 -14.93 -8.64 -11.71
C LYS A 48 -14.52 -8.20 -13.12
N HIS A 49 -14.12 -6.94 -13.28
CA HIS A 49 -13.74 -6.35 -14.56
C HIS A 49 -12.26 -6.01 -14.63
N THR A 50 -11.76 -5.83 -15.85
CA THR A 50 -10.39 -5.37 -16.13
C THR A 50 -10.45 -4.26 -17.19
N PRO A 51 -10.22 -2.98 -16.81
CA PRO A 51 -9.99 -2.49 -15.45
C PRO A 51 -11.23 -2.69 -14.55
N PRO A 52 -11.07 -2.69 -13.21
CA PRO A 52 -12.22 -2.58 -12.31
C PRO A 52 -13.06 -1.35 -12.64
N THR A 53 -14.37 -1.47 -12.50
CA THR A 53 -15.30 -0.35 -12.69
C THR A 53 -15.22 0.60 -11.51
N TYR A 54 -15.64 1.86 -11.72
CA TYR A 54 -15.70 2.85 -10.65
C TYR A 54 -16.47 2.35 -9.41
N SER A 55 -17.65 1.74 -9.60
CA SER A 55 -18.43 1.19 -8.49
C SER A 55 -17.69 0.09 -7.73
N GLU A 56 -16.98 -0.80 -8.43
CA GLU A 56 -16.20 -1.86 -7.78
C GLU A 56 -15.04 -1.29 -6.95
N ILE A 57 -14.39 -0.22 -7.43
CA ILE A 57 -13.35 0.50 -6.69
C ILE A 57 -13.92 1.10 -5.41
N GLU A 58 -15.05 1.81 -5.49
CA GLU A 58 -15.70 2.40 -4.31
C GLU A 58 -16.10 1.33 -3.27
N TYR A 59 -16.63 0.18 -3.71
CA TYR A 59 -16.94 -0.92 -2.81
C TYR A 59 -15.69 -1.52 -2.15
N ALA A 60 -14.59 -1.64 -2.91
CA ALA A 60 -13.32 -2.11 -2.36
C ALA A 60 -12.74 -1.12 -1.34
N ILE A 61 -12.82 0.18 -1.61
CA ILE A 61 -12.39 1.24 -0.69
C ILE A 61 -13.16 1.11 0.63
N ASN A 62 -14.50 1.13 0.61
CA ASN A 62 -15.31 1.03 1.83
C ASN A 62 -14.92 -0.18 2.69
N PHE A 63 -14.72 -1.35 2.06
CA PHE A 63 -14.28 -2.54 2.77
C PHE A 63 -12.87 -2.38 3.37
N ILE A 64 -11.91 -1.86 2.60
CA ILE A 64 -10.54 -1.65 3.08
C ILE A 64 -10.53 -0.66 4.24
N GLU A 65 -11.29 0.44 4.17
CA GLU A 65 -11.41 1.44 5.23
C GLU A 65 -11.96 0.81 6.52
N ASP A 66 -13.08 0.09 6.44
CA ASP A 66 -13.69 -0.61 7.59
C ASP A 66 -12.69 -1.56 8.28
N GLU A 67 -11.85 -2.24 7.51
CA GLU A 67 -10.84 -3.17 8.02
C GLU A 67 -9.64 -2.42 8.63
N ILE A 68 -9.21 -1.30 8.04
CA ILE A 68 -8.12 -0.47 8.54
C ILE A 68 -8.47 0.19 9.88
N GLU A 69 -9.69 0.73 10.01
CA GLU A 69 -10.13 1.43 11.23
C GLU A 69 -9.98 0.57 12.49
N LYS A 70 -10.09 -0.76 12.36
CA LYS A 70 -9.90 -1.72 13.46
C LYS A 70 -8.49 -1.73 14.03
N ILE A 71 -7.48 -1.38 13.23
CA ILE A 71 -6.06 -1.46 13.60
C ILE A 71 -5.36 -0.10 13.71
N VAL A 72 -5.93 0.98 13.14
CA VAL A 72 -5.34 2.34 13.20
C VAL A 72 -4.90 2.73 14.62
N PRO A 73 -5.70 2.54 15.69
CA PRO A 73 -5.29 2.94 17.04
C PRO A 73 -4.10 2.15 17.61
N MET A 74 -3.74 1.03 16.99
CA MET A 74 -2.68 0.13 17.44
C MET A 74 -1.32 0.47 16.83
N ILE A 75 -1.26 1.28 15.78
CA ILE A 75 -0.03 1.56 15.02
C ILE A 75 0.51 2.93 15.43
N PRO A 76 1.77 3.04 15.87
CA PRO A 76 2.35 4.32 16.23
C PRO A 76 2.69 5.12 14.97
N VAL A 77 2.23 6.36 14.94
CA VAL A 77 2.43 7.28 13.81
C VAL A 77 3.36 8.42 14.22
N ASP A 78 3.12 9.03 15.38
CA ASP A 78 3.86 10.21 15.84
C ASP A 78 5.34 9.90 16.07
N GLY A 79 6.20 10.53 15.26
CA GLY A 79 7.65 10.32 15.29
C GLY A 79 8.13 9.05 14.59
N PHE A 80 7.23 8.21 14.07
CA PHE A 80 7.58 6.99 13.35
C PHE A 80 7.70 7.23 11.84
N ARG A 81 8.56 6.44 11.19
CA ARG A 81 8.68 6.36 9.73
C ARG A 81 8.06 5.07 9.22
N LEU A 82 7.38 5.12 8.07
CA LEU A 82 6.84 3.94 7.40
C LEU A 82 7.85 3.42 6.38
N VAL A 83 8.20 2.14 6.48
CA VAL A 83 9.16 1.46 5.60
C VAL A 83 8.54 0.17 5.06
N SER A 84 8.84 -0.19 3.82
CA SER A 84 8.43 -1.49 3.26
C SER A 84 9.42 -2.08 2.27
N GLU A 85 9.53 -3.40 2.29
CA GLU A 85 10.25 -4.20 1.29
C GLU A 85 9.30 -4.83 0.26
N THR A 86 8.00 -4.55 0.36
CA THR A 86 7.01 -5.21 -0.48
C THR A 86 7.28 -4.85 -1.95
N PRO A 87 7.60 -5.81 -2.83
CA PRO A 87 8.18 -5.50 -4.14
C PRO A 87 7.32 -4.58 -5.02
N PHE A 88 5.98 -4.69 -4.93
CA PHE A 88 5.10 -3.85 -5.73
C PHE A 88 5.13 -2.37 -5.32
N ILE A 89 5.53 -2.04 -4.08
CA ILE A 89 5.62 -0.65 -3.60
C ILE A 89 6.76 0.08 -4.31
N LYS A 90 7.88 -0.60 -4.58
CA LYS A 90 8.95 -0.06 -5.44
C LYS A 90 8.42 0.24 -6.84
N GLY A 91 7.66 -0.69 -7.43
CA GLY A 91 7.02 -0.49 -8.73
C GLY A 91 6.08 0.71 -8.75
N MET A 92 5.28 0.90 -7.69
CA MET A 92 4.42 2.08 -7.55
C MET A 92 5.21 3.39 -7.40
N ALA A 93 6.32 3.37 -6.66
CA ALA A 93 7.19 4.54 -6.56
C ALA A 93 7.72 4.96 -7.94
N SER A 94 8.16 3.99 -8.77
CA SER A 94 8.58 4.25 -10.14
C SER A 94 7.44 4.79 -11.02
N LEU A 95 6.23 4.22 -10.93
CA LEU A 95 5.06 4.72 -11.68
C LEU A 95 4.64 6.12 -11.25
N ALA A 96 4.86 6.48 -9.99
CA ALA A 96 4.65 7.82 -9.45
C ALA A 96 5.77 8.82 -9.83
N GLY A 97 6.74 8.40 -10.65
CA GLY A 97 7.83 9.26 -11.14
C GLY A 97 9.00 9.42 -10.18
N VAL A 98 9.09 8.60 -9.13
CA VAL A 98 10.27 8.57 -8.25
C VAL A 98 11.42 7.93 -9.01
N SER A 99 12.58 8.60 -9.03
CA SER A 99 13.79 8.08 -9.69
C SER A 99 14.22 6.77 -9.05
N ASP A 100 14.61 5.80 -9.88
CA ASP A 100 15.02 4.48 -9.40
C ASP A 100 16.30 4.56 -8.58
N SER A 101 16.27 3.94 -7.41
CA SER A 101 17.35 3.85 -6.44
C SER A 101 17.11 2.64 -5.52
N ASP A 102 18.11 2.29 -4.72
CA ASP A 102 17.95 1.24 -3.69
C ASP A 102 16.92 1.65 -2.64
N GLU A 103 16.94 2.92 -2.23
CA GLU A 103 15.95 3.50 -1.34
C GLU A 103 15.13 4.54 -2.11
N MET A 104 13.81 4.34 -2.22
CA MET A 104 12.90 5.30 -2.87
C MET A 104 11.88 5.82 -1.86
N ILE A 105 11.61 7.12 -1.90
CA ILE A 105 10.61 7.76 -1.03
C ILE A 105 9.39 8.07 -1.89
N LEU A 106 8.29 7.36 -1.63
CA LEU A 106 6.99 7.61 -2.25
C LEU A 106 6.14 8.46 -1.31
N SER A 107 5.81 9.67 -1.73
CA SER A 107 4.91 10.54 -0.98
C SER A 107 3.45 10.09 -1.14
N ARG A 108 2.63 10.35 -0.12
CA ARG A 108 1.19 10.13 -0.19
C ARG A 108 0.57 10.91 -1.35
N ASP A 109 0.97 12.17 -1.54
CA ASP A 109 0.40 13.02 -2.59
C ASP A 109 0.74 12.49 -3.99
N SER A 110 1.96 11.98 -4.20
CA SER A 110 2.34 11.32 -5.46
C SER A 110 1.53 10.04 -5.71
N LEU A 111 1.25 9.27 -4.66
CA LEU A 111 0.39 8.08 -4.74
C LEU A 111 -1.07 8.45 -5.05
N GLU A 112 -1.59 9.53 -4.47
CA GLU A 112 -2.92 10.06 -4.77
C GLU A 112 -3.02 10.55 -6.23
N CYS A 113 -1.99 11.22 -6.75
CA CYS A 113 -1.93 11.57 -8.17
C CYS A 113 -1.94 10.33 -9.08
N LEU A 114 -1.16 9.30 -8.72
CA LEU A 114 -1.16 8.03 -9.46
C LEU A 114 -2.54 7.36 -9.42
N PHE A 115 -3.19 7.34 -8.26
CA PHE A 115 -4.57 6.85 -8.13
C PHE A 115 -5.54 7.61 -9.02
N GLY A 116 -5.45 8.95 -9.08
CA GLY A 116 -6.29 9.77 -9.97
C GLY A 116 -6.18 9.36 -11.44
N LEU A 117 -4.97 9.09 -11.93
CA LEU A 117 -4.75 8.62 -13.32
C LEU A 117 -5.45 7.29 -13.58
N TYR A 118 -5.38 6.36 -12.62
CA TYR A 118 -6.03 5.05 -12.71
C TYR A 118 -7.55 5.14 -12.53
N ALA A 119 -8.05 6.07 -11.72
CA ALA A 119 -9.47 6.33 -11.60
C ALA A 119 -10.08 6.82 -12.93
N GLU A 120 -9.37 7.66 -13.68
CA GLU A 120 -9.82 8.05 -15.03
C GLU A 120 -9.93 6.84 -15.96
N ILE A 121 -9.02 5.87 -15.86
CA ILE A 121 -9.05 4.63 -16.65
C ILE A 121 -10.29 3.80 -16.29
N ALA A 122 -10.59 3.65 -15.00
CA ALA A 122 -11.80 3.00 -14.52
C ALA A 122 -13.10 3.70 -14.97
N MET A 123 -13.03 5.00 -15.28
CA MET A 123 -14.12 5.81 -15.84
C MET A 123 -14.18 5.79 -17.39
N GLY A 124 -13.32 5.01 -18.05
CA GLY A 124 -13.35 4.80 -19.50
C GLY A 124 -12.27 5.53 -20.30
N LYS A 125 -11.33 6.22 -19.66
CA LYS A 125 -10.11 6.70 -20.32
C LYS A 125 -9.31 5.48 -20.80
N ARG A 126 -8.74 5.56 -22.00
CA ARG A 126 -7.84 4.51 -22.50
C ARG A 126 -6.49 4.62 -21.78
N PRO A 127 -5.91 3.51 -21.29
CA PRO A 127 -4.58 3.53 -20.69
C PRO A 127 -3.53 3.92 -21.74
N SER A 128 -2.53 4.69 -21.31
CA SER A 128 -1.35 5.03 -22.08
C SER A 128 -0.24 4.00 -21.90
N ALA A 129 0.87 4.17 -22.62
CA ALA A 129 2.06 3.32 -22.44
C ALA A 129 2.69 3.43 -21.04
N TYR A 130 2.35 4.47 -20.26
CA TYR A 130 2.84 4.70 -18.90
C TYR A 130 1.94 4.09 -17.81
N GLU A 131 0.77 3.54 -18.18
CA GLU A 131 -0.16 2.85 -17.28
C GLU A 131 -0.27 1.36 -17.71
N PRO A 132 0.82 0.57 -17.59
CA PRO A 132 0.94 -0.72 -18.27
C PRO A 132 0.11 -1.85 -17.66
N ASP A 133 -0.22 -1.76 -16.37
CA ASP A 133 -0.97 -2.78 -15.65
C ASP A 133 -2.29 -2.21 -15.15
N ILE A 134 -3.39 -2.64 -15.77
CA ILE A 134 -4.77 -2.29 -15.40
C ILE A 134 -5.51 -3.47 -14.77
N SER A 135 -4.78 -4.49 -14.31
CA SER A 135 -5.36 -5.70 -13.74
C SER A 135 -6.02 -5.45 -12.38
N PRO A 136 -7.00 -6.30 -11.98
CA PRO A 136 -7.54 -6.32 -10.63
C PRO A 136 -6.47 -6.35 -9.53
N LYS A 137 -5.40 -7.10 -9.75
CA LYS A 137 -4.27 -7.21 -8.79
C LYS A 137 -3.60 -5.86 -8.59
N PHE A 138 -3.30 -5.13 -9.66
CA PHE A 138 -2.68 -3.82 -9.57
C PHE A 138 -3.57 -2.81 -8.84
N TYR A 139 -4.86 -2.73 -9.20
CA TYR A 139 -5.80 -1.85 -8.50
C TYR A 139 -5.91 -2.18 -7.01
N ALA A 140 -5.92 -3.46 -6.65
CA ALA A 140 -5.95 -3.87 -5.24
C ALA A 140 -4.69 -3.42 -4.49
N GLN A 141 -3.51 -3.58 -5.09
CA GLN A 141 -2.24 -3.13 -4.51
C GLN A 141 -2.20 -1.62 -4.33
N LEU A 142 -2.62 -0.87 -5.36
CA LEU A 142 -2.71 0.58 -5.35
C LEU A 142 -3.64 1.10 -4.25
N LEU A 143 -4.85 0.57 -4.18
CA LEU A 143 -5.83 0.95 -3.16
C LEU A 143 -5.36 0.62 -1.76
N MET A 144 -4.83 -0.58 -1.53
CA MET A 144 -4.35 -0.96 -0.20
C MET A 144 -3.25 -0.02 0.30
N LEU A 145 -2.26 0.30 -0.55
CA LEU A 145 -1.21 1.24 -0.15
C LEU A 145 -1.78 2.65 0.10
N ARG A 146 -2.68 3.12 -0.78
CA ARG A 146 -3.34 4.42 -0.65
C ARG A 146 -4.07 4.52 0.67
N GLU A 147 -4.98 3.59 0.96
CA GLU A 147 -5.79 3.63 2.18
C GLU A 147 -4.94 3.50 3.43
N PHE A 148 -3.92 2.63 3.44
CA PHE A 148 -3.02 2.53 4.60
C PHE A 148 -2.29 3.85 4.86
N MET A 149 -1.70 4.48 3.84
CA MET A 149 -1.00 5.76 4.02
C MET A 149 -1.96 6.87 4.45
N HIS A 150 -3.16 6.90 3.90
CA HIS A 150 -4.17 7.91 4.20
C HIS A 150 -4.68 7.81 5.65
N HIS A 151 -5.19 6.63 6.04
CA HIS A 151 -5.81 6.40 7.34
C HIS A 151 -4.81 6.35 8.50
N LEU A 152 -3.60 5.82 8.26
CA LEU A 152 -2.51 5.88 9.24
C LEU A 152 -1.77 7.22 9.24
N LYS A 153 -2.13 8.15 8.35
CA LYS A 153 -1.58 9.51 8.28
C LYS A 153 -0.06 9.58 8.05
N PHE A 154 0.53 8.56 7.45
CA PHE A 154 1.92 8.63 7.00
C PHE A 154 2.02 9.47 5.72
N ALA A 155 2.80 10.55 5.77
CA ALA A 155 2.98 11.44 4.62
C ALA A 155 3.81 10.80 3.48
N GLN A 156 4.61 9.79 3.81
CA GLN A 156 5.48 9.09 2.87
C GLN A 156 5.78 7.68 3.36
N ILE A 157 6.18 6.83 2.41
CA ILE A 157 6.72 5.50 2.66
C ILE A 157 8.09 5.38 2.00
N THR A 158 9.05 4.82 2.72
CA THR A 158 10.36 4.45 2.18
C THR A 158 10.33 3.00 1.74
N THR A 159 10.67 2.72 0.48
CA THR A 159 10.87 1.35 0.00
C THR A 159 12.36 1.02 -0.09
N THR A 160 12.74 -0.18 0.39
CA THR A 160 14.12 -0.67 0.47
C THR A 160 14.19 -2.15 0.07
N PRO A 161 15.30 -2.64 -0.52
CA PRO A 161 15.45 -4.05 -0.89
C PRO A 161 15.55 -5.01 0.32
N THR A 162 16.08 -4.57 1.46
CA THR A 162 16.23 -5.38 2.70
C THR A 162 16.39 -4.51 3.96
N TRP A 163 15.97 -5.01 5.14
CA TRP A 163 16.33 -4.56 6.50
C TRP A 163 17.13 -5.60 7.28
#